data_AF-A0A7C6W857-F1
#
_entry.id   AF-A0A7C6W857-F1
#
_cell.length_a   1.000
_cell.length_b   1.000
_cell.length_c   1.000
_cell.angle_alpha   90.00
_cell.angle_beta   90.00
_cell.angle_gamma   90.00
#
_symmetry.space_group_name_H-M   'P 1'
#
loop_
_entity.id
_entity.type
_entity.pdbx_description
1 polymer ?
#
loop_
_entity_poly.entity_id
_entity_poly.type
_entity_poly.pdbx_seq_one_letter_code
_entity_poly.pdbx_strand_id
1 'polypeptide(L)'
;MQIKDSGARRRFDTGAVRDLAEGKGRCDLLPLDVIGGYTSDSILLNIDHYLREGSPRALWRAIEQYGDKKGWNIYTSMLEASKQYEDGALKYEERNWEKGIPLHCYIDSGVRH
;
A
#
# COMPACT_ATOMS: atom_id res chain seq x y z
N MET A 1 -11.41 -7.05 -5.31
CA MET A 1 -12.32 -5.90 -5.55
C MET A 1 -11.75 -5.27 -6.81
N GLN A 2 -12.48 -5.27 -7.93
CA GLN A 2 -11.89 -4.94 -9.23
C GLN A 2 -11.11 -3.62 -9.20
N ILE A 3 -9.81 -3.66 -9.54
CA ILE A 3 -8.98 -2.45 -9.60
C ILE A 3 -9.53 -1.53 -10.69
N LYS A 4 -10.03 -0.35 -10.30
CA LYS A 4 -10.52 0.67 -11.23
C LYS A 4 -9.42 1.02 -12.25
N ASP A 5 -9.76 0.98 -13.53
CA ASP A 5 -8.87 1.36 -14.64
C ASP A 5 -9.13 2.80 -15.06
N SER A 6 -8.11 3.64 -14.92
CA SER A 6 -8.13 5.03 -15.40
C SER A 6 -7.90 5.16 -16.91
N GLY A 7 -7.50 4.08 -17.59
CA GLY A 7 -7.13 4.07 -19.00
C GLY A 7 -5.75 4.65 -19.30
N ALA A 8 -5.15 5.37 -18.33
CA ALA A 8 -3.86 6.04 -18.48
C ALA A 8 -2.82 5.47 -17.49
N ARG A 9 -1.62 5.16 -18.01
CA ARG A 9 -0.59 4.41 -17.30
C ARG A 9 0.69 5.24 -17.17
N ARG A 10 1.26 5.27 -15.97
CA ARG A 10 2.63 5.69 -15.71
C ARG A 10 3.56 4.50 -15.89
N ARG A 11 4.57 4.64 -16.74
CA ARG A 11 5.70 3.70 -16.86
C ARG A 11 6.87 4.25 -16.05
N PHE A 12 7.51 3.38 -15.29
CA PHE A 12 8.77 3.69 -14.59
C PHE A 12 9.95 3.22 -15.43
N ASP A 13 11.13 3.82 -15.22
CA ASP A 13 12.37 3.44 -15.92
C ASP A 13 12.77 1.98 -15.68
N THR A 14 12.28 1.41 -14.59
CA THR A 14 12.43 0.02 -14.19
C THR A 14 11.59 -0.96 -15.05
N GLY A 15 10.74 -0.44 -15.93
CA GLY A 15 9.81 -1.21 -16.74
C GLY A 15 8.46 -1.50 -16.06
N ALA A 16 8.33 -1.19 -14.76
CA ALA A 16 7.07 -1.32 -14.04
C ALA A 16 6.02 -0.34 -14.57
N VAL A 17 4.75 -0.74 -14.50
CA VAL A 17 3.60 0.05 -14.96
C VAL A 17 2.57 0.19 -13.84
N ARG A 18 1.96 1.37 -13.72
CA ARG A 18 0.87 1.63 -12.77
C ARG A 18 -0.10 2.65 -13.36
N ASP A 19 -1.34 2.66 -12.90
CA ASP A 19 -2.28 3.74 -13.23
C ASP A 19 -1.80 5.11 -12.76
N LEU A 20 -2.20 6.14 -13.51
CA LEU A 20 -2.08 7.53 -13.07
C LEU A 20 -2.98 7.78 -11.84
N ALA A 21 -2.41 8.47 -10.85
CA ALA A 21 -3.05 8.77 -9.58
C ALA A 21 -3.60 10.22 -9.50
N GLU A 22 -3.98 10.80 -10.63
CA GLU A 22 -4.49 12.18 -10.66
C GLU A 22 -5.82 12.29 -9.88
N GLY A 23 -5.96 13.35 -9.07
CA GLY A 23 -7.16 13.62 -8.27
C GLY A 23 -7.39 12.71 -7.06
N LYS A 24 -6.50 11.75 -6.74
CA LYS A 24 -6.67 10.79 -5.64
C LYS A 24 -5.99 11.17 -4.32
N GLY A 25 -5.39 12.37 -4.26
CA GLY A 25 -4.53 12.81 -3.16
C GLY A 25 -3.18 12.09 -3.11
N ARG A 26 -2.22 12.68 -2.40
CA ARG A 26 -0.86 12.14 -2.18
C ARG A 26 -0.71 11.78 -0.70
N CYS A 27 -1.27 10.64 -0.30
CA CYS A 27 -1.28 10.17 1.08
C CYS A 27 0.13 9.84 1.59
N ASP A 28 1.07 9.54 0.69
CA ASP A 28 2.49 9.38 1.01
C ASP A 28 3.18 10.67 1.50
N LEU A 29 2.58 11.84 1.25
CA LEU A 29 3.12 13.14 1.68
C LEU A 29 2.51 13.64 2.99
N LEU A 30 1.56 12.90 3.58
CA LEU A 30 0.92 13.29 4.83
C LEU A 30 1.89 13.10 6.01
N PRO A 31 1.84 13.96 7.05
CA PRO A 31 2.60 13.75 8.29
C PRO A 31 1.94 12.65 9.12
N LEU A 32 2.26 11.40 8.80
CA LEU A 32 1.59 10.21 9.36
C LEU A 32 1.79 10.08 10.87
N ASP A 33 2.92 10.52 11.40
CA ASP A 33 3.18 10.64 12.84
C ASP A 33 2.20 11.60 13.53
N VAL A 34 2.00 12.80 12.97
CA VAL A 34 1.10 13.82 13.55
C VAL A 34 -0.35 13.34 13.47
N ILE A 35 -0.77 12.84 12.31
CA ILE A 35 -2.15 12.38 12.10
C ILE A 35 -2.42 11.15 12.96
N GLY A 36 -1.54 10.15 12.93
CA GLY A 36 -1.66 8.93 13.74
C GLY A 36 -1.65 9.22 15.24
N GLY A 37 -0.85 10.18 15.69
CA GLY A 37 -0.86 10.65 17.07
C GLY A 37 -2.18 11.29 17.48
N TYR A 38 -2.75 12.15 16.61
CA TYR A 38 -4.04 12.79 16.85
C TYR A 38 -5.21 11.80 16.83
N THR A 39 -5.23 10.88 15.86
CA THR A 39 -6.33 9.91 15.69
C THR A 39 -6.19 8.67 16.58
N SER A 40 -5.05 8.52 17.28
CA SER A 40 -4.68 7.29 17.97
C SER A 40 -4.65 6.07 17.02
N ASP A 41 -4.33 6.27 15.74
CA ASP A 41 -4.22 5.18 14.77
C ASP A 41 -2.79 4.60 14.73
N SER A 42 -2.62 3.49 15.44
CA SER A 42 -1.37 2.75 15.49
C SER A 42 -0.90 2.22 14.13
N ILE A 43 -1.80 2.05 13.15
CA ILE A 43 -1.42 1.63 11.80
C ILE A 43 -0.62 2.75 11.13
N LEU A 44 -1.11 3.99 11.18
CA LEU A 44 -0.42 5.15 10.60
C LEU A 44 0.93 5.38 11.28
N LEU A 45 1.00 5.24 12.61
CA LEU A 45 2.25 5.36 13.36
C LEU A 45 3.27 4.28 12.99
N ASN A 46 2.83 3.05 12.77
CA ASN A 46 3.72 1.97 12.31
C ASN A 46 4.20 2.18 10.87
N ILE A 47 3.35 2.72 9.98
CA ILE A 47 3.76 3.08 8.63
C ILE A 47 4.81 4.21 8.66
N ASP A 48 4.61 5.26 9.47
CA ASP A 48 5.60 6.33 9.66
C ASP A 48 6.94 5.79 10.19
N HIS A 49 6.89 4.91 11.20
CA HIS A 49 8.09 4.26 11.74
C HIS A 49 8.87 3.54 10.64
N TYR A 50 8.19 2.77 9.78
CA TYR A 50 8.86 2.13 8.65
C TYR A 50 9.47 3.16 7.68
N LEU A 51 8.76 4.24 7.37
CA LEU A 51 9.26 5.29 6.47
C LEU A 51 10.53 5.97 7.00
N ARG A 52 10.64 6.19 8.31
CA ARG A 52 11.78 6.89 8.91
C ARG A 52 12.95 5.97 9.26
N GLU A 53 12.65 4.78 9.78
CA GLU A 53 13.65 3.87 10.35
C GLU A 53 13.89 2.62 9.48
N GLY A 54 13.10 2.41 8.42
CA GLY A 54 13.22 1.24 7.55
C GLY A 54 12.83 -0.09 8.21
N SER A 55 12.20 -0.07 9.39
CA SER A 55 11.90 -1.26 10.21
C SER A 55 10.80 -2.15 9.60
N PRO A 56 11.12 -3.34 9.05
CA PRO A 56 10.10 -4.21 8.47
C PRO A 56 9.11 -4.74 9.51
N ARG A 57 9.54 -4.81 10.79
CA ARG A 57 8.68 -5.18 11.91
C ARG A 57 7.51 -4.19 12.08
N ALA A 58 7.73 -2.92 11.80
CA ALA A 58 6.67 -1.92 11.88
C ALA A 58 5.60 -2.17 10.80
N LEU A 59 5.99 -2.53 9.57
CA LEU A 59 5.03 -2.95 8.54
C LEU A 59 4.24 -4.18 8.94
N TRP A 60 4.89 -5.20 9.51
CA TRP A 60 4.17 -6.39 10.00
C TRP A 60 3.16 -6.04 11.07
N ARG A 61 3.51 -5.17 12.02
CA ARG A 61 2.56 -4.68 13.04
C ARG A 61 1.38 -3.92 12.42
N ALA A 62 1.62 -3.10 11.40
CA ALA A 62 0.56 -2.40 10.69
C ALA A 62 -0.40 -3.38 10.00
N ILE A 63 0.12 -4.44 9.37
CA ILE A 63 -0.66 -5.50 8.72
C ILE A 63 -1.48 -6.28 9.75
N GLU A 64 -0.86 -6.72 10.84
CA GLU A 64 -1.53 -7.44 11.93
C GLU A 64 -2.67 -6.60 12.52
N GLN A 65 -2.41 -5.33 12.85
CA GLN A 65 -3.42 -4.41 13.38
C GLN A 65 -4.56 -4.15 12.40
N TYR A 66 -4.27 -4.03 11.10
CA TYR A 66 -5.32 -3.93 10.08
C TYR A 66 -6.17 -5.20 10.04
N GLY A 67 -5.52 -6.37 10.05
CA GLY A 67 -6.18 -7.68 10.10
C GLY A 67 -7.10 -7.79 11.31
N ASP A 68 -6.60 -7.46 12.50
CA ASP A 68 -7.37 -7.47 13.75
C ASP A 68 -8.60 -6.55 13.67
N LYS A 69 -8.46 -5.33 13.12
CA LYS A 69 -9.60 -4.40 12.89
C LYS A 69 -10.66 -5.00 11.95
N LYS A 70 -10.29 -5.95 11.07
CA LYS A 70 -11.20 -6.67 10.17
C LYS A 70 -11.69 -8.01 10.74
N GLY A 71 -11.19 -8.44 11.90
CA GLY A 71 -11.43 -9.78 12.43
C GLY A 71 -10.71 -10.88 11.64
N TRP A 72 -9.61 -10.55 10.97
CA TRP A 72 -8.81 -11.47 10.16
C TRP A 72 -7.60 -11.96 10.93
N ASN A 73 -7.29 -13.25 10.82
CA ASN A 73 -5.97 -13.74 11.21
C ASN A 73 -4.93 -13.42 10.12
N ILE A 74 -3.66 -13.71 10.39
CA ILE A 74 -2.58 -13.41 9.46
C ILE A 74 -2.74 -14.13 8.10
N TYR A 75 -3.22 -15.38 8.09
CA TYR A 75 -3.42 -16.14 6.86
C TYR A 75 -4.53 -15.55 6.00
N THR A 76 -5.65 -15.13 6.61
CA THR A 76 -6.72 -14.41 5.91
C THR A 76 -6.21 -13.08 5.37
N SER A 77 -5.41 -12.34 6.14
CA SER A 77 -4.81 -11.09 5.67
C SER A 77 -3.90 -11.30 4.46
N MET A 78 -3.10 -12.37 4.45
CA MET A 78 -2.28 -12.74 3.28
C MET A 78 -3.13 -13.17 2.07
N LEU A 79 -4.25 -13.86 2.29
CA LEU A 79 -5.17 -14.25 1.22
C LEU A 79 -5.90 -13.05 0.62
N GLU A 80 -6.31 -12.07 1.43
CA GLU A 80 -6.90 -10.83 0.91
C GLU A 80 -5.87 -9.98 0.16
N ALA A 81 -4.62 -9.94 0.64
CA ALA A 81 -3.52 -9.35 -0.11
C ALA A 81 -3.29 -10.08 -1.44
N SER A 82 -3.33 -11.41 -1.49
CA SER A 82 -3.10 -12.18 -2.73
C SER A 82 -4.14 -11.87 -3.82
N LYS A 83 -5.39 -11.56 -3.46
CA LYS A 83 -6.41 -11.09 -4.41
C LYS A 83 -6.02 -9.77 -5.06
N GLN A 84 -5.36 -8.87 -4.32
CA GLN A 84 -4.81 -7.63 -4.88
C GLN A 84 -3.66 -7.91 -5.87
N TYR A 85 -2.85 -8.95 -5.63
CA TYR A 85 -1.84 -9.41 -6.59
C TYR A 85 -2.48 -10.03 -7.84
N GLU A 86 -3.56 -10.81 -7.70
CA GLU A 86 -4.32 -11.38 -8.82
C GLU A 86 -4.89 -10.26 -9.72
N ASP A 87 -5.61 -9.30 -9.12
CA ASP A 87 -6.16 -8.14 -9.85
C ASP A 87 -5.02 -7.33 -10.52
N GLY A 88 -3.87 -7.19 -9.85
CA GLY A 88 -2.69 -6.52 -10.38
C GLY A 88 -2.05 -7.26 -11.56
N ALA A 89 -1.96 -8.58 -11.51
CA ALA A 89 -1.40 -9.41 -12.58
C ALA A 89 -2.27 -9.37 -13.84
N LEU A 90 -3.59 -9.44 -13.69
CA LEU A 90 -4.54 -9.30 -14.80
C LEU A 90 -4.41 -7.94 -15.49
N LYS A 91 -4.15 -6.88 -14.73
CA LYS A 91 -4.14 -5.50 -15.24
C LYS A 91 -2.78 -5.05 -15.77
N TYR A 92 -1.70 -5.43 -15.10
CA TYR A 92 -0.35 -4.90 -15.36
C TYR A 92 0.65 -5.95 -15.82
N GLU A 93 0.23 -7.20 -16.03
CA GLU A 93 1.07 -8.39 -16.21
C GLU A 93 1.63 -8.99 -14.91
N GLU A 94 1.96 -10.28 -14.96
CA GLU A 94 2.53 -11.00 -13.81
C GLU A 94 3.83 -10.36 -13.32
N ARG A 95 4.02 -10.34 -12.00
CA ARG A 95 5.24 -9.84 -11.34
C ARG A 95 5.65 -8.41 -11.69
N ASN A 96 4.73 -7.57 -12.20
CA ASN A 96 4.99 -6.16 -12.50
C ASN A 96 5.57 -5.38 -11.31
N TRP A 97 5.14 -5.69 -10.07
CA TRP A 97 5.65 -5.04 -8.87
C TRP A 97 7.15 -5.28 -8.63
N GLU A 98 7.67 -6.42 -9.08
CA GLU A 98 9.08 -6.79 -8.93
C GLU A 98 9.99 -6.09 -9.93
N LYS A 99 9.42 -5.53 -11.00
CA LYS A 99 10.19 -4.75 -11.96
C LYS A 99 10.80 -3.52 -11.29
N GLY A 100 10.17 -3.00 -10.23
CA GLY A 100 10.73 -1.95 -9.38
C GLY A 100 9.83 -0.72 -9.33
N ILE A 101 8.77 -0.77 -8.52
CA ILE A 101 7.91 0.39 -8.27
C ILE A 101 8.48 1.16 -7.06
N PRO A 102 8.58 2.51 -7.12
CA PRO A 102 9.06 3.30 -5.98
C PRO A 102 8.23 3.12 -4.72
N LEU A 103 8.86 3.07 -3.55
CA LEU A 103 8.19 2.78 -2.27
C LEU A 103 6.99 3.68 -1.98
N HIS A 104 7.10 4.98 -2.24
CA HIS A 104 6.04 5.96 -2.00
C HIS A 104 4.73 5.59 -2.72
N CYS A 105 4.79 4.87 -3.84
CA CYS A 105 3.61 4.39 -4.54
C CYS A 105 2.77 3.43 -3.69
N TYR A 106 3.43 2.53 -2.95
CA TYR A 106 2.75 1.58 -2.07
C TYR A 106 2.20 2.27 -0.83
N ILE A 107 2.97 3.19 -0.24
CA ILE A 107 2.58 3.96 0.94
C ILE A 107 1.36 4.83 0.63
N ASP A 108 1.38 5.55 -0.50
CA ASP A 108 0.23 6.32 -0.97
C ASP A 108 -1.03 5.45 -1.15
N SER A 109 -0.86 4.23 -1.67
CA SER A 109 -1.97 3.29 -1.83
C SER A 109 -2.48 2.76 -0.49
N GLY A 110 -1.56 2.31 0.37
CA GLY A 110 -1.88 1.65 1.63
C GLY A 110 -2.50 2.60 2.65
N VAL A 111 -2.04 3.85 2.74
CA VAL A 111 -2.64 4.86 3.63
C VAL A 111 -4.06 5.24 3.18
N ARG A 112 -4.37 5.15 1.88
CA ARG A 112 -5.67 5.51 1.33
C ARG A 112 -6.77 4.47 1.62
N HIS A 113 -6.43 3.21 1.90
CA HIS A 113 -7.35 2.06 1.91
C HIS A 113 -7.33 1.30 3.24
#